data_AF-A0A965ULV5-F1
#
_entry.id   AF-A0A965ULV5-F1
#
_cell.length_a   1.000
_cell.length_b   1.000
_cell.length_c   1.000
_cell.angle_alpha   90.00
_cell.angle_beta   90.00
_cell.angle_gamma   90.00
#
_symmetry.space_group_name_H-M   'P 1'
#
loop_
_entity.id
_entity.type
_entity.pdbx_description
1 polymer ?
#
loop_
_entity_poly.entity_id
_entity_poly.type
_entity_poly.pdbx_seq_one_letter_code
_entity_poly.pdbx_strand_id
1 'polypeptide(L)' 'MPAGGRPFDPQAYYRVFRDRWPDFIRANFRTSAHVAVFFSVDDRTARQWMEGTTAPRGQCVALAVAAMPDQARAFLRAD' A
#
# COMPACT_ATOMS: atom_id res chain seq x y z
N MET A 1 8.72 27.40 27.80
CA MET A 1 8.13 26.06 27.63
C MET A 1 8.67 25.47 26.35
N PRO A 2 9.50 24.41 26.34
CA PRO A 2 9.76 23.71 25.09
C PRO A 2 8.52 22.86 24.76
N ALA A 3 7.94 23.08 23.59
CA ALA A 3 6.92 22.21 23.03
C ALA A 3 7.57 20.86 22.70
N GLY A 4 7.56 19.95 23.68
CA GLY A 4 8.14 18.61 23.57
C GLY A 4 7.27 17.68 22.73
N GLY A 5 7.11 17.98 21.44
CA GLY A 5 6.61 17.01 20.47
C GLY A 5 7.78 16.19 19.95
N ARG A 6 7.71 14.86 20.06
CA ARG A 6 8.66 13.99 19.32
C ARG A 6 8.59 14.39 17.83
N PRO A 7 9.73 14.57 17.14
CA PRO A 7 9.72 14.80 15.71
C PRO A 7 8.97 13.66 15.02
N PHE A 8 8.06 13.99 14.10
CA PHE A 8 7.47 13.00 13.21
C PHE A 8 8.60 12.33 12.42
N ASP A 9 8.57 11.00 12.31
CA ASP A 9 9.52 10.21 11.54
C ASP A 9 8.85 9.75 10.24
N PRO A 10 9.08 10.45 9.11
CA PRO A 10 8.52 10.05 7.81
C PRO A 10 8.97 8.66 7.39
N GLN A 11 10.17 8.22 7.78
CA GLN A 11 10.70 6.94 7.35
C GLN A 11 10.02 5.78 8.08
N ALA A 12 9.75 5.94 9.37
CA ALA A 12 8.91 5.01 10.11
C ALA A 12 7.50 4.94 9.50
N TYR A 13 6.92 6.09 9.17
CA TYR A 13 5.62 6.15 8.50
C TYR A 13 5.64 5.39 7.16
N TYR A 14 6.61 5.64 6.29
CA TYR A 14 6.72 4.95 4.99
C TYR A 14 6.92 3.44 5.11
N ARG A 15 7.64 2.97 6.14
CA ARG A 15 7.81 1.53 6.39
C ARG A 15 6.47 0.85 6.68
N VAL A 16 5.61 1.47 7.49
CA VAL A 16 4.26 0.94 7.79
C VAL A 16 3.47 0.68 6.51
N PHE A 17 3.45 1.63 5.58
CA PHE A 17 2.72 1.45 4.31
C PHE A 17 3.39 0.45 3.37
N ARG A 18 4.72 0.36 3.38
CA ARG A 18 5.45 -0.66 2.62
C ARG A 18 5.08 -2.07 3.10
N ASP A 19 4.96 -2.26 4.41
CA ASP A 19 4.68 -3.57 4.99
C ASP A 19 3.20 -3.97 4.84
N ARG A 20 2.28 -2.99 4.86
CA ARG A 20 0.84 -3.25 4.73
C ARG A 20 0.36 -3.43 3.28
N TRP A 21 1.08 -2.89 2.30
CA TRP A 21 0.68 -3.00 0.90
C TRP A 21 0.58 -4.44 0.39
N PRO A 22 1.55 -5.34 0.64
CA PRO A 22 1.45 -6.74 0.23
C PRO A 22 0.26 -7.45 0.86
N ASP A 23 -0.05 -7.13 2.11
CA ASP A 23 -1.21 -7.70 2.82
C ASP A 23 -2.52 -7.23 2.20
N PHE A 24 -2.63 -5.94 1.89
CA PHE A 24 -3.76 -5.40 1.12
C PHE A 24 -3.89 -6.13 -0.23
N ILE A 25 -2.80 -6.32 -0.96
CA ILE A 25 -2.83 -7.00 -2.26
C ILE A 25 -3.28 -8.46 -2.12
N ARG A 26 -2.71 -9.22 -1.19
CA ARG A 26 -3.04 -10.64 -0.98
C ARG A 26 -4.47 -10.84 -0.47
N ALA A 27 -4.99 -9.91 0.32
CA ALA A 27 -6.36 -9.99 0.83
C ALA A 27 -7.42 -9.69 -0.25
N ASN A 28 -7.10 -8.86 -1.24
CA ASN A 28 -8.07 -8.37 -2.23
C ASN A 28 -7.93 -9.02 -3.61
N PHE A 29 -6.77 -9.61 -3.92
CA PHE A 29 -6.49 -10.15 -5.25
C PHE A 29 -5.98 -11.60 -5.18
N ARG A 30 -6.53 -12.47 -6.03
CA ARG A 30 -6.18 -13.89 -6.08
C ARG A 30 -4.83 -14.17 -6.75
N THR A 31 -4.45 -13.38 -7.73
CA THR A 31 -3.25 -13.60 -8.57
C THR A 31 -2.61 -12.27 -8.95
N SER A 32 -1.31 -12.28 -9.30
CA SER A 32 -0.61 -11.11 -9.81
C SER A 32 -1.25 -10.57 -11.09
N ALA A 33 -1.77 -11.44 -11.96
CA ALA A 33 -2.49 -11.02 -13.16
C ALA A 33 -3.74 -10.18 -12.84
N HIS A 34 -4.48 -10.52 -11.78
CA HIS A 34 -5.64 -9.73 -11.37
C HIS A 34 -5.23 -8.33 -10.87
N VAL A 35 -4.14 -8.25 -10.11
CA VAL A 35 -3.54 -6.98 -9.68
C VAL A 35 -3.07 -6.16 -10.88
N ALA A 36 -2.38 -6.78 -11.83
CA ALA A 36 -1.85 -6.14 -13.03
C ALA A 36 -2.96 -5.49 -13.86
N VAL A 37 -4.07 -6.21 -14.08
CA VAL A 37 -5.25 -5.68 -14.79
C VAL A 37 -5.87 -4.52 -14.01
N PHE A 38 -6.11 -4.70 -12.70
CA PHE A 38 -6.77 -3.68 -11.89
C PHE A 38 -5.97 -2.37 -11.83
N PHE A 39 -4.66 -2.44 -11.63
CA PHE A 39 -3.79 -1.26 -11.53
C PHE A 39 -3.20 -0.80 -12.88
N SER A 40 -3.49 -1.50 -13.98
CA SER A 40 -2.90 -1.26 -15.31
C SER A 40 -1.36 -1.20 -15.27
N VAL A 41 -0.75 -2.20 -14.61
CA VAL A 41 0.70 -2.39 -14.54
C VAL A 41 1.09 -3.73 -15.17
N ASP A 42 2.39 -3.95 -15.40
CA ASP A 42 2.87 -5.26 -15.83
C ASP A 42 2.79 -6.31 -14.70
N ASP A 43 2.72 -7.60 -15.10
CA ASP A 43 2.62 -8.72 -14.16
C ASP A 43 3.83 -8.81 -13.22
N ARG A 44 5.01 -8.41 -13.68
CA ARG A 44 6.23 -8.37 -12.85
C ARG A 44 6.06 -7.42 -11.68
N THR A 45 5.57 -6.20 -11.92
CA THR A 45 5.32 -5.18 -10.91
C THR A 45 4.25 -5.65 -9.92
N ALA A 46 3.15 -6.19 -10.44
CA ALA A 46 2.08 -6.76 -9.63
C ALA A 46 2.57 -7.91 -8.72
N ARG A 47 3.39 -8.81 -9.26
CA ARG A 47 4.01 -9.90 -8.50
C ARG A 47 4.94 -9.37 -7.40
N GLN A 48 5.78 -8.39 -7.72
CA GLN A 48 6.67 -7.77 -6.72
C GLN A 48 5.90 -7.07 -5.59
N TRP A 49 4.75 -6.47 -5.87
CA TRP A 49 3.86 -5.93 -4.84
C TRP A 49 3.27 -7.03 -3.96
N MET A 50 2.81 -8.12 -4.57
CA MET A 50 2.27 -9.27 -3.85
C MET A 50 3.34 -9.97 -3.00
N GLU A 51 4.60 -9.99 -3.44
CA GLU A 51 5.74 -10.53 -2.70
C GLU A 51 6.31 -9.54 -1.67
N GLY A 52 5.95 -8.25 -1.76
CA GLY A 52 6.48 -7.19 -0.89
C GLY A 52 7.89 -6.72 -1.23
N THR A 53 8.37 -6.98 -2.44
CA THR A 53 9.67 -6.51 -2.92
C THR A 53 9.65 -5.02 -3.23
N THR A 54 8.54 -4.52 -3.79
CA THR A 54 8.38 -3.10 -4.15
C THR A 54 7.05 -2.56 -3.63
N ALA A 55 6.99 -1.23 -3.51
CA ALA A 55 5.80 -0.50 -3.08
C ALA A 55 5.16 0.22 -4.28
N PRO A 56 3.84 0.50 -4.22
CA PRO A 56 3.15 1.22 -5.26
C PRO A 56 3.53 2.70 -5.26
N ARG A 57 3.23 3.38 -6.35
CA ARG A 57 3.25 4.84 -6.39
C ARG A 57 1.93 5.41 -5.88
N GLY A 58 1.92 6.70 -5.52
CA GLY A 58 0.77 7.37 -4.92
C GLY A 58 -0.52 7.26 -5.74
N GLN A 59 -0.46 7.28 -7.07
CA GLN A 59 -1.66 7.13 -7.90
C GLN A 59 -2.32 5.75 -7.78
N CYS A 60 -1.56 4.68 -7.56
CA CYS A 60 -2.10 3.34 -7.37
C CYS A 60 -2.75 3.23 -5.99
N VAL A 61 -2.17 3.88 -4.98
CA VAL A 61 -2.79 3.97 -3.65
C VAL A 61 -4.10 4.75 -3.72
N ALA A 62 -4.13 5.89 -4.43
CA ALA A 62 -5.34 6.68 -4.63
C ALA A 62 -6.44 5.88 -5.34
N LEU A 63 -6.09 5.10 -6.38
CA LEU A 63 -7.02 4.20 -7.05
C LEU A 63 -7.58 3.14 -6.10
N ALA A 64 -6.72 2.50 -5.28
CA ALA A 64 -7.16 1.51 -4.29
C ALA A 64 -8.14 2.12 -3.27
N VAL A 65 -7.86 3.32 -2.77
CA VAL A 65 -8.76 4.05 -1.85
C VAL A 65 -10.10 4.37 -2.50
N ALA A 66 -10.09 4.79 -3.77
CA ALA A 66 -11.32 5.15 -4.49
C ALA A 66 -12.19 3.93 -4.83
N ALA A 67 -11.57 2.82 -5.23
CA ALA A 67 -12.28 1.63 -5.71
C ALA A 67 -12.62 0.62 -4.60
N MET A 68 -11.85 0.60 -3.52
CA MET A 68 -12.00 -0.33 -2.39
C MET A 68 -11.85 0.41 -1.05
N PRO A 69 -12.75 1.37 -0.74
CA PRO A 69 -12.57 2.28 0.39
C PRO A 69 -12.53 1.56 1.75
N ASP A 70 -13.37 0.53 1.94
CA ASP A 70 -13.43 -0.21 3.21
C ASP A 70 -12.16 -1.04 3.44
N GLN A 71 -11.66 -1.68 2.38
CA GLN A 71 -10.45 -2.50 2.44
C GLN A 71 -9.22 -1.60 2.56
N ALA A 72 -9.18 -0.47 1.85
CA ALA A 72 -8.13 0.52 2.04
C ALA A 72 -8.12 1.06 3.48
N ARG A 73 -9.29 1.32 4.09
CA ARG A 73 -9.36 1.74 5.50
C ARG A 73 -8.90 0.64 6.47
N ALA A 74 -9.16 -0.62 6.15
CA ALA A 74 -8.76 -1.74 7.00
C ALA A 74 -7.24 -1.99 6.98
N PHE A 75 -6.59 -1.80 5.81
CA PHE A 75 -5.18 -2.14 5.63
C PHE A 75 -4.23 -0.93 5.51
N LEU A 76 -4.65 0.19 4.90
CA LEU A 76 -3.77 1.30 4.52
C LEU A 76 -3.93 2.50 5.45
N ARG A 77 -3.71 2.27 6.75
CA ARG A 77 -3.71 3.32 7.78
C ARG A 77 -2.38 3.36 8.53
N ALA A 78 -2.01 4.51 9.07
CA ALA A 78 -1.06 4.60 10.16
C ALA A 78 -1.88 4.62 11.45
N ASP A 79 -1.65 3.66 12.35
CA ASP A 79 -2.28 3.67 13.67
C ASP A 79 -1.62 4.72 14.58
#